data_AF-A0A7S2A2W6-F1
#
_entry.id   AF-A0A7S2A2W6-F1
#
_cell.length_a   1.000
_cell.length_b   1.000
_cell.length_c   1.000
_cell.angle_alpha   90.00
_cell.angle_beta   90.00
_cell.angle_gamma   90.00
#
_symmetry.space_group_name_H-M   'P 1'
#
loop_
_entity.id
_entity.type
_entity.pdbx_description
1 polymer ?
#
loop_
_entity_poly.entity_id
_entity_poly.type
_entity_poly.pdbx_seq_one_letter_code
_entity_poly.pdbx_strand_id
1 'polypeptide(L)'
;FFDGATMMTYQTPHKAQEVVYCRNKPMPAGCDEATHGFSKSRPNAPISSFEVKTSQVGDHAGRGVFATVDIPKGAHIGVDQSMTAINVTPTTYGMICSHAEEYYEVGSLDAVVEYLWGYGVESNLYGESNVVLEATILIFTNHGCNGTYNAATETTIGTEMTVNADEFDADYFWHDPYNLAVARHLPHSQNSGTFALRDIKAGEEILNNYLDFTTDEENWKDDVRDLRNQCLGKGVGSITDVERGGLPSMKVWRDGK
;
A
#
# COMPACT_ATOMS: atom_id res chain seq x y z
N PHE A 1 -15.88 5.64 31.57
CA PHE A 1 -15.10 4.46 31.19
C PHE A 1 -14.39 4.83 29.90
N PHE A 2 -13.07 4.66 29.82
CA PHE A 2 -12.27 4.97 28.64
C PHE A 2 -11.61 3.66 28.22
N ASP A 3 -12.00 3.15 27.07
CA ASP A 3 -11.50 1.92 26.45
C ASP A 3 -11.04 2.19 25.01
N GLY A 4 -10.55 1.17 24.32
CA GLY A 4 -10.08 1.30 22.94
C GLY A 4 -11.16 1.78 21.98
N ALA A 5 -12.40 1.28 22.11
CA ALA A 5 -13.51 1.72 21.28
C ALA A 5 -13.83 3.22 21.49
N THR A 6 -13.80 3.68 22.74
CA THR A 6 -13.95 5.09 23.09
C THR A 6 -12.79 5.92 22.52
N MET A 7 -11.54 5.46 22.65
CA MET A 7 -10.37 6.14 22.09
C MET A 7 -10.46 6.29 20.56
N MET A 8 -10.89 5.25 19.84
CA MET A 8 -11.07 5.29 18.39
C MET A 8 -12.03 6.41 17.95
N THR A 9 -13.08 6.69 18.72
CA THR A 9 -14.02 7.79 18.39
C THR A 9 -13.40 9.18 18.47
N TYR A 10 -12.28 9.34 19.20
CA TYR A 10 -11.52 10.59 19.25
C TYR A 10 -10.46 10.68 18.14
N GLN A 11 -10.05 9.55 17.56
CA GLN A 11 -9.03 9.49 16.51
C GLN A 11 -9.61 9.71 15.11
N THR A 12 -10.90 9.44 14.91
CA THR A 12 -11.58 9.66 13.61
C THR A 12 -12.43 10.93 13.63
N PRO A 13 -12.26 11.86 12.67
CA PRO A 13 -13.11 13.05 12.57
C PRO A 13 -14.60 12.73 12.55
N HIS A 14 -15.44 13.58 13.16
CA HIS A 14 -16.87 13.34 13.25
C HIS A 14 -17.57 13.58 11.89
N LYS A 15 -18.62 12.79 11.55
CA LYS A 15 -19.36 12.95 10.27
C LYS A 15 -19.87 14.36 10.03
N ALA A 16 -20.29 15.06 11.10
CA ALA A 16 -20.73 16.45 10.98
C ALA A 16 -19.63 17.40 10.48
N GLN A 17 -18.36 17.16 10.86
CA GLN A 17 -17.24 17.96 10.38
C GLN A 17 -16.98 17.70 8.89
N GLU A 18 -17.05 16.44 8.45
CA GLU A 18 -16.95 16.07 7.03
C GLU A 18 -18.04 16.77 6.20
N VAL A 19 -19.29 16.76 6.68
CA VAL A 19 -20.41 17.43 6.00
C VAL A 19 -20.18 18.94 5.89
N VAL A 20 -19.65 19.59 6.93
CA VAL A 20 -19.34 21.03 6.88
C VAL A 20 -18.18 21.29 5.92
N TYR A 21 -17.11 20.51 6.00
CA TYR A 21 -15.94 20.61 5.12
C TYR A 21 -16.31 20.46 3.64
N CYS A 22 -17.11 19.45 3.29
CA CYS A 22 -17.53 19.19 1.91
C CYS A 22 -18.61 20.14 1.36
N ARG A 23 -19.12 21.07 2.17
CA ARG A 23 -20.01 22.15 1.71
C ARG A 23 -19.29 23.41 1.27
N ASN A 24 -17.97 23.47 1.42
CA ASN A 24 -17.16 24.58 0.93
C ASN A 24 -17.32 24.76 -0.59
N LYS A 25 -17.09 25.99 -1.07
CA LYS A 25 -17.17 26.35 -2.50
C LYS A 25 -15.86 27.00 -2.95
N PRO A 26 -15.12 26.41 -3.90
CA PRO A 26 -15.39 25.11 -4.53
C PRO A 26 -15.37 23.95 -3.53
N MET A 27 -16.05 22.85 -3.84
CA MET A 27 -16.01 21.64 -3.02
C MET A 27 -14.56 21.15 -2.96
N PRO A 28 -14.00 20.88 -1.76
CA PRO A 28 -12.64 20.38 -1.65
C PRO A 28 -12.46 19.06 -2.41
N ALA A 29 -11.25 18.82 -2.92
CA ALA A 29 -10.91 17.55 -3.55
C ALA A 29 -11.13 16.37 -2.57
N GLY A 30 -11.38 15.16 -3.06
CA GLY A 30 -11.61 13.98 -2.24
C GLY A 30 -12.98 13.92 -1.53
N CYS A 31 -13.74 15.00 -1.46
CA CYS A 31 -15.11 14.97 -0.92
C CYS A 31 -16.06 14.09 -1.75
N ASP A 32 -15.96 14.10 -3.08
CA ASP A 32 -16.86 13.29 -3.93
C ASP A 32 -16.63 11.79 -3.70
N GLU A 33 -15.37 11.35 -3.79
CA GLU A 33 -14.97 9.95 -3.60
C GLU A 33 -15.20 9.47 -2.16
N ALA A 34 -14.76 10.24 -1.18
CA ALA A 34 -14.84 9.85 0.23
C ALA A 34 -16.29 9.87 0.77
N THR A 35 -17.16 10.73 0.24
CA THR A 35 -18.55 10.83 0.74
C THR A 35 -19.53 9.94 0.00
N HIS A 36 -19.28 9.60 -1.27
CA HIS A 36 -20.22 8.86 -2.12
C HIS A 36 -19.88 7.36 -2.26
N GLY A 37 -18.70 6.94 -1.76
CA GLY A 37 -18.25 5.54 -1.81
C GLY A 37 -17.91 5.09 -3.23
N PHE A 38 -17.87 3.78 -3.46
CA PHE A 38 -17.48 3.24 -4.77
C PHE A 38 -18.49 3.57 -5.87
N SER A 39 -17.96 3.90 -7.05
CA SER A 39 -18.78 4.11 -8.23
C SER A 39 -19.55 2.83 -8.58
N LYS A 40 -20.88 2.92 -8.59
CA LYS A 40 -21.76 1.81 -9.01
C LYS A 40 -21.52 1.36 -10.45
N SER A 41 -20.89 2.19 -11.28
CA SER A 41 -20.57 1.84 -12.67
C SER A 41 -19.30 1.00 -12.80
N ARG A 42 -18.49 0.90 -11.73
CA ARG A 42 -17.29 0.07 -11.73
C ARG A 42 -17.57 -1.23 -10.97
N PRO A 43 -17.45 -2.39 -11.61
CA PRO A 43 -17.61 -3.66 -10.92
C PRO A 43 -16.47 -3.85 -9.89
N ASN A 44 -16.73 -4.65 -8.86
CA ASN A 44 -15.70 -5.13 -7.94
C ASN A 44 -15.44 -6.61 -8.23
N ALA A 45 -14.17 -6.99 -8.35
CA ALA A 45 -13.75 -8.38 -8.21
C ALA A 45 -13.54 -8.65 -6.71
N PRO A 46 -14.45 -9.37 -6.04
CA PRO A 46 -14.35 -9.57 -4.60
C PRO A 46 -13.14 -10.43 -4.22
N ILE A 47 -12.72 -10.41 -2.95
CA ILE A 47 -11.59 -11.25 -2.49
C ILE A 47 -11.78 -12.74 -2.80
N SER A 48 -13.03 -13.23 -2.79
CA SER A 48 -13.36 -14.62 -3.16
C SER A 48 -13.05 -14.96 -4.63
N SER A 49 -12.80 -13.96 -5.48
CA SER A 49 -12.41 -14.12 -6.88
C SER A 49 -10.92 -14.37 -7.05
N PHE A 50 -10.14 -14.45 -5.98
CA PHE A 50 -8.70 -14.66 -6.03
C PHE A 50 -8.25 -15.85 -5.20
N GLU A 51 -7.08 -16.37 -5.51
CA GLU A 51 -6.40 -17.41 -4.76
C GLU A 51 -4.89 -17.18 -4.73
N VAL A 52 -4.21 -17.74 -3.75
CA VAL A 52 -2.75 -17.65 -3.62
C VAL A 52 -2.11 -18.91 -4.20
N LYS A 53 -1.11 -18.73 -5.07
CA LYS A 53 -0.28 -19.81 -5.63
C LYS A 53 1.19 -19.39 -5.64
N THR A 54 2.08 -20.28 -6.06
CA THR A 54 3.45 -19.89 -6.42
C THR A 54 3.41 -18.91 -7.60
N SER A 55 4.14 -17.80 -7.48
CA SER A 55 4.22 -16.77 -8.52
C SER A 55 4.88 -17.28 -9.80
N GLN A 56 4.51 -16.69 -10.93
CA GLN A 56 5.09 -16.95 -12.26
C GLN A 56 6.09 -15.88 -12.71
N VAL A 57 6.27 -14.80 -11.93
CA VAL A 57 7.16 -13.67 -12.27
C VAL A 57 8.65 -14.07 -12.24
N GLY A 58 9.00 -15.08 -11.45
CA GLY A 58 10.34 -15.67 -11.45
C GLY A 58 10.61 -16.55 -10.22
N ASP A 59 11.76 -17.24 -10.23
CA ASP A 59 12.16 -18.21 -9.19
C ASP A 59 12.31 -17.59 -7.78
N HIS A 60 12.30 -16.25 -7.68
CA HIS A 60 12.48 -15.48 -6.45
C HIS A 60 11.23 -14.67 -6.04
N ALA A 61 10.13 -14.80 -6.76
CA ALA A 61 8.90 -14.04 -6.49
C ALA A 61 8.00 -14.67 -5.39
N GLY A 62 8.30 -15.91 -4.97
CA GLY A 62 7.58 -16.55 -3.87
C GLY A 62 6.11 -16.84 -4.21
N ARG A 63 5.20 -16.26 -3.44
CA ARG A 63 3.73 -16.41 -3.60
C ARG A 63 3.18 -15.28 -4.45
N GLY A 64 2.12 -15.55 -5.19
CA GLY A 64 1.39 -14.59 -6.01
C GLY A 64 -0.11 -14.75 -5.88
N VAL A 65 -0.86 -13.71 -6.24
CA VAL A 65 -2.32 -13.69 -6.24
C VAL A 65 -2.81 -13.94 -7.66
N PHE A 66 -3.73 -14.89 -7.84
CA PHE A 66 -4.25 -15.28 -9.14
C PHE A 66 -5.75 -15.08 -9.22
N ALA A 67 -6.23 -14.58 -10.36
CA ALA A 67 -7.66 -14.49 -10.62
C ALA A 67 -8.26 -15.89 -10.82
N THR A 68 -9.38 -16.18 -10.16
CA THR A 68 -10.14 -17.44 -10.36
C THR A 68 -11.26 -17.30 -11.40
N VAL A 69 -11.55 -16.06 -11.79
CA VAL A 69 -12.58 -15.67 -12.78
C VAL A 69 -12.01 -14.60 -13.71
N ASP A 70 -12.66 -14.37 -14.85
CA ASP A 70 -12.34 -13.23 -15.70
C ASP A 70 -12.74 -11.92 -15.00
N ILE A 71 -11.84 -10.93 -15.00
CA ILE A 71 -12.04 -9.60 -14.41
C ILE A 71 -12.00 -8.57 -15.54
N PRO A 72 -13.05 -7.75 -15.71
CA PRO A 72 -13.08 -6.75 -16.76
C PRO A 72 -12.17 -5.55 -16.42
N LYS A 73 -11.65 -4.89 -17.46
CA LYS A 73 -10.94 -3.61 -17.32
C LYS A 73 -11.76 -2.60 -16.51
N GLY A 74 -11.07 -1.89 -15.62
CA GLY A 74 -11.64 -0.85 -14.75
C GLY A 74 -12.38 -1.40 -13.53
N ALA A 75 -12.44 -2.72 -13.34
CA ALA A 75 -12.94 -3.31 -12.11
C ALA A 75 -12.02 -2.96 -10.93
N HIS A 76 -12.61 -2.75 -9.76
CA HIS A 76 -11.87 -2.73 -8.51
C HIS A 76 -11.36 -4.13 -8.16
N ILE A 77 -10.22 -4.19 -7.47
CA ILE A 77 -9.62 -5.41 -6.96
C ILE A 77 -9.83 -5.50 -5.44
N GLY A 78 -10.67 -6.43 -4.98
CA GLY A 78 -10.85 -6.79 -3.57
C GLY A 78 -11.39 -5.70 -2.65
N VAL A 79 -12.07 -4.70 -3.21
CA VAL A 79 -12.36 -3.46 -2.49
C VAL A 79 -13.41 -3.62 -1.38
N ASP A 80 -14.15 -4.73 -1.40
CA ASP A 80 -15.08 -5.16 -0.35
C ASP A 80 -14.38 -5.45 0.97
N GLN A 81 -13.06 -5.67 0.97
CA GLN A 81 -12.25 -5.85 2.18
C GLN A 81 -11.36 -4.65 2.52
N SER A 82 -11.48 -3.53 1.80
CA SER A 82 -10.69 -2.31 2.07
C SER A 82 -10.70 -1.89 3.55
N MET A 83 -11.84 -2.05 4.22
CA MET A 83 -12.04 -1.70 5.64
C MET A 83 -11.33 -2.62 6.65
N THR A 84 -10.74 -3.73 6.20
CA THR A 84 -10.07 -4.70 7.08
C THR A 84 -8.58 -4.41 7.30
N ALA A 85 -8.03 -3.41 6.59
CA ALA A 85 -6.64 -3.03 6.71
C ALA A 85 -6.28 -2.61 8.15
N ILE A 86 -5.11 -3.06 8.59
CA ILE A 86 -4.53 -2.65 9.86
C ILE A 86 -3.72 -1.38 9.61
N ASN A 87 -4.10 -0.30 10.28
CA ASN A 87 -3.44 0.99 10.17
C ASN A 87 -2.51 1.20 11.36
N VAL A 88 -1.21 1.28 11.10
CA VAL A 88 -0.20 1.63 12.10
C VAL A 88 0.06 3.13 11.97
N THR A 89 -0.54 3.91 12.87
CA THR A 89 -0.45 5.37 12.87
C THR A 89 0.99 5.86 13.05
N PRO A 90 1.34 7.08 12.63
CA PRO A 90 2.71 7.60 12.73
C PRO A 90 3.33 7.47 14.13
N THR A 91 2.59 7.84 15.18
CA THR A 91 3.07 7.69 16.56
C THR A 91 3.34 6.23 16.95
N THR A 92 2.48 5.31 16.51
CA THR A 92 2.65 3.88 16.79
C THR A 92 3.83 3.31 16.01
N TYR A 93 3.94 3.68 14.73
CA TYR A 93 5.02 3.24 13.84
C TYR A 93 6.36 3.75 14.36
N GLY A 94 6.46 5.04 14.67
CA GLY A 94 7.66 5.63 15.28
C GLY A 94 8.04 4.97 16.60
N MET A 95 7.08 4.67 17.48
CA MET A 95 7.35 3.92 18.70
C MET A 95 7.92 2.52 18.43
N ILE A 96 7.32 1.78 17.49
CA ILE A 96 7.79 0.43 17.11
C ILE A 96 9.24 0.51 16.60
N CYS A 97 9.52 1.43 15.67
CA CYS A 97 10.86 1.60 15.10
C CYS A 97 11.88 2.02 16.18
N SER A 98 11.58 3.04 16.99
CA SER A 98 12.49 3.48 18.06
C SER A 98 12.77 2.37 19.09
N HIS A 99 11.77 1.57 19.45
CA HIS A 99 11.97 0.47 20.39
C HIS A 99 12.73 -0.70 19.77
N ALA A 100 12.51 -1.01 18.49
CA ALA A 100 13.28 -2.04 17.79
C ALA A 100 14.77 -1.66 17.71
N GLU A 101 15.08 -0.38 17.48
CA GLU A 101 16.46 0.12 17.48
C GLU A 101 17.11 0.09 18.87
N GLU A 102 16.37 0.50 19.91
CA GLU A 102 16.89 0.59 21.28
C GLU A 102 17.01 -0.79 21.96
N TYR A 103 16.10 -1.71 21.67
CA TYR A 103 15.96 -3.01 22.34
C TYR A 103 16.16 -4.19 21.39
N TYR A 104 17.24 -4.16 20.59
CA TYR A 104 17.65 -5.22 19.66
C TYR A 104 17.71 -6.65 20.24
N GLU A 105 17.64 -6.80 21.58
CA GLU A 105 17.58 -8.09 22.27
C GLU A 105 16.16 -8.66 22.44
N VAL A 106 15.11 -7.90 22.12
CA VAL A 106 13.70 -8.33 22.23
C VAL A 106 13.21 -8.81 20.87
N GLY A 107 13.64 -10.00 20.46
CA GLY A 107 13.36 -10.57 19.13
C GLY A 107 11.88 -10.75 18.74
N SER A 108 10.92 -10.43 19.63
CA SER A 108 9.50 -10.37 19.27
C SER A 108 9.09 -9.07 18.57
N LEU A 109 9.80 -7.95 18.77
CA LEU A 109 9.53 -6.69 18.07
C LEU A 109 10.10 -6.72 16.65
N ASP A 110 11.25 -7.37 16.45
CA ASP A 110 11.87 -7.55 15.13
C ASP A 110 10.91 -8.24 14.15
N ALA A 111 10.25 -9.31 14.59
CA ALA A 111 9.26 -10.01 13.77
C ALA A 111 8.06 -9.11 13.38
N VAL A 112 7.67 -8.18 14.23
CA VAL A 112 6.59 -7.21 13.92
C VAL A 112 7.09 -6.18 12.90
N VAL A 113 8.30 -5.66 13.09
CA VAL A 113 8.93 -4.71 12.16
C VAL A 113 9.12 -5.35 10.79
N GLU A 114 9.65 -6.58 10.74
CA GLU A 114 9.81 -7.35 9.51
C GLU A 114 8.48 -7.59 8.81
N TYR A 115 7.44 -7.93 9.57
CA TYR A 115 6.11 -8.11 9.02
C TYR A 115 5.56 -6.79 8.44
N LEU A 116 5.75 -5.67 9.14
CA LEU A 116 5.34 -4.35 8.68
C LEU A 116 6.10 -3.91 7.43
N TRP A 117 7.41 -4.15 7.34
CA TRP A 117 8.21 -3.76 6.19
C TRP A 117 8.03 -4.66 4.99
N GLY A 118 7.83 -5.95 5.23
CA GLY A 118 7.73 -6.92 4.16
C GLY A 118 6.34 -6.99 3.53
N TYR A 119 5.30 -6.61 4.29
CA TYR A 119 3.91 -6.72 3.85
C TYR A 119 3.09 -5.43 3.98
N GLY A 120 3.62 -4.41 4.65
CA GLY A 120 2.99 -3.12 4.76
C GLY A 120 3.30 -2.23 3.57
N VAL A 121 2.40 -1.29 3.33
CA VAL A 121 2.56 -0.19 2.39
C VAL A 121 2.78 1.08 3.20
N GLU A 122 3.89 1.77 2.96
CA GLU A 122 4.13 3.07 3.57
C GLU A 122 3.20 4.12 2.95
N SER A 123 2.73 5.04 3.78
CA SER A 123 1.84 6.12 3.37
C SER A 123 2.11 7.35 4.22
N ASN A 124 1.92 8.51 3.62
CA ASN A 124 2.06 9.82 4.28
C ASN A 124 0.70 10.51 4.43
N LEU A 125 -0.42 9.78 4.31
CA LEU A 125 -1.76 10.38 4.34
C LEU A 125 -2.15 10.94 5.72
N TYR A 126 -1.42 10.60 6.79
CA TYR A 126 -1.56 11.24 8.09
C TYR A 126 -0.72 12.54 8.23
N GLY A 127 0.02 12.94 7.19
CA GLY A 127 0.98 14.05 7.21
C GLY A 127 2.38 13.66 7.71
N GLU A 128 2.55 12.40 8.14
CA GLU A 128 3.79 11.76 8.57
C GLU A 128 3.76 10.29 8.13
N SER A 129 4.93 9.63 8.08
CA SER A 129 5.06 8.22 7.72
C SER A 129 4.21 7.31 8.60
N ASN A 130 3.39 6.50 7.95
CA ASN A 130 2.57 5.48 8.56
C ASN A 130 2.67 4.19 7.73
N VAL A 131 2.30 3.06 8.33
CA VAL A 131 2.24 1.78 7.61
C VAL A 131 0.80 1.28 7.57
N VAL A 132 0.38 0.80 6.40
CA VAL A 132 -0.92 0.16 6.20
C VAL A 132 -0.67 -1.29 5.81
N LEU A 133 -1.25 -2.21 6.56
CA LEU A 133 -1.21 -3.63 6.27
C LEU A 133 -2.54 -4.07 5.68
N GLU A 134 -2.49 -4.59 4.47
CA GLU A 134 -3.60 -5.34 3.88
C GLU A 134 -3.80 -6.65 4.67
N ALA A 135 -5.01 -6.90 5.15
CA ALA A 135 -5.35 -8.08 5.95
C ALA A 135 -5.90 -9.25 5.09
N THR A 136 -5.96 -9.08 3.77
CA THR A 136 -6.44 -10.08 2.83
C THR A 136 -5.31 -10.81 2.11
N ILE A 137 -5.66 -11.75 1.23
CA ILE A 137 -4.69 -12.43 0.37
C ILE A 137 -4.02 -11.50 -0.65
N LEU A 138 -4.54 -10.28 -0.86
CA LEU A 138 -3.93 -9.30 -1.77
C LEU A 138 -2.56 -8.82 -1.31
N ILE A 139 -2.21 -9.04 -0.05
CA ILE A 139 -0.87 -8.81 0.51
C ILE A 139 0.25 -9.57 -0.24
N PHE A 140 -0.10 -10.62 -0.99
CA PHE A 140 0.83 -11.39 -1.83
C PHE A 140 0.86 -10.95 -3.30
N THR A 141 0.29 -9.79 -3.63
CA THR A 141 0.29 -9.26 -5.01
C THR A 141 1.70 -8.80 -5.36
N ASN A 142 2.32 -9.42 -6.37
CA ASN A 142 3.70 -9.12 -6.75
C ASN A 142 3.82 -7.86 -7.61
N HIS A 143 5.06 -7.36 -7.70
CA HIS A 143 5.41 -6.34 -8.66
C HIS A 143 5.42 -6.89 -10.09
N GLY A 144 4.77 -6.17 -11.02
CA GLY A 144 4.85 -6.43 -12.45
C GLY A 144 6.03 -5.71 -13.10
N CYS A 145 7.15 -6.42 -13.21
CA CYS A 145 8.38 -5.90 -13.81
C CYS A 145 8.21 -5.41 -15.25
N ASN A 146 8.91 -4.34 -15.60
CA ASN A 146 9.00 -3.74 -16.93
C ASN A 146 7.62 -3.46 -17.55
N GLY A 147 6.69 -2.95 -16.74
CA GLY A 147 5.34 -2.61 -17.19
C GLY A 147 4.42 -3.79 -17.42
N THR A 148 4.74 -4.96 -16.86
CA THR A 148 3.86 -6.15 -16.96
C THR A 148 2.70 -6.13 -15.96
N TYR A 149 2.66 -5.15 -15.05
CA TYR A 149 1.57 -4.96 -14.11
C TYR A 149 0.22 -4.83 -14.84
N ASN A 150 -0.80 -5.47 -14.30
CA ASN A 150 -2.16 -5.48 -14.84
C ASN A 150 -3.17 -4.84 -13.88
N ALA A 151 -2.73 -4.45 -12.70
CA ALA A 151 -3.47 -3.67 -11.73
C ALA A 151 -2.61 -2.50 -11.21
N ALA A 152 -3.23 -1.35 -10.97
CA ALA A 152 -2.56 -0.17 -10.41
C ALA A 152 -3.61 0.84 -9.91
N THR A 153 -3.14 1.97 -9.38
CA THR A 153 -3.96 3.17 -9.21
C THR A 153 -4.34 3.78 -10.57
N GLU A 154 -5.30 4.72 -10.60
CA GLU A 154 -5.73 5.35 -11.88
C GLU A 154 -4.60 6.10 -12.59
N THR A 155 -3.64 6.61 -11.81
CA THR A 155 -2.43 7.25 -12.29
C THR A 155 -1.26 6.29 -12.08
N THR A 156 -0.28 6.33 -12.98
CA THR A 156 0.98 5.59 -12.87
C THR A 156 2.13 6.50 -13.26
N ILE A 157 3.17 6.57 -12.44
CA ILE A 157 4.37 7.40 -12.67
C ILE A 157 5.30 6.84 -13.77
N GLY A 158 5.10 5.59 -14.19
CA GLY A 158 5.93 4.87 -15.14
C GLY A 158 6.28 3.49 -14.61
N THR A 159 7.34 2.89 -15.14
CA THR A 159 7.88 1.62 -14.66
C THR A 159 9.22 1.85 -13.96
N GLU A 160 9.65 0.90 -13.14
CA GLU A 160 10.96 0.89 -12.51
C GLU A 160 12.07 1.03 -13.56
N MET A 161 11.86 0.56 -14.79
CA MET A 161 12.83 0.68 -15.89
C MET A 161 12.82 2.04 -16.61
N THR A 162 11.76 2.85 -16.49
CA THR A 162 11.62 4.10 -17.26
C THR A 162 11.76 5.35 -16.42
N VAL A 163 11.43 5.30 -15.12
CA VAL A 163 11.52 6.48 -14.24
C VAL A 163 12.97 6.91 -14.01
N ASN A 164 13.20 8.17 -13.64
CA ASN A 164 14.54 8.62 -13.25
C ASN A 164 14.75 8.38 -11.74
N ALA A 165 15.74 7.55 -11.37
CA ALA A 165 16.00 7.26 -9.96
C ALA A 165 16.61 8.45 -9.20
N ASP A 166 17.11 9.46 -9.91
CA ASP A 166 17.72 10.65 -9.32
C ASP A 166 16.75 11.84 -9.28
N GLU A 167 15.52 11.69 -9.76
CA GLU A 167 14.48 12.74 -9.78
C GLU A 167 13.17 12.18 -9.22
N PHE A 168 12.76 12.66 -8.05
CA PHE A 168 11.46 12.37 -7.45
C PHE A 168 10.40 13.33 -8.02
N ASP A 169 9.27 12.79 -8.49
CA ASP A 169 8.15 13.60 -8.99
C ASP A 169 7.22 13.98 -7.83
N ALA A 170 7.59 15.04 -7.11
CA ALA A 170 6.80 15.52 -5.98
C ALA A 170 5.36 15.91 -6.38
N ASP A 171 5.12 16.35 -7.61
CA ASP A 171 3.78 16.73 -8.08
C ASP A 171 2.86 15.50 -8.21
N TYR A 172 3.42 14.33 -8.51
CA TYR A 172 2.68 13.06 -8.55
C TYR A 172 2.23 12.61 -7.16
N PHE A 173 3.10 12.74 -6.17
CA PHE A 173 2.86 12.27 -4.79
C PHE A 173 2.23 13.35 -3.88
N TRP A 174 2.00 14.56 -4.40
CA TRP A 174 1.44 15.65 -3.62
C TRP A 174 -0.01 15.36 -3.22
N HIS A 175 -0.23 15.21 -1.92
CA HIS A 175 -1.56 15.21 -1.31
C HIS A 175 -1.79 16.51 -0.54
N ASP A 176 -3.04 16.98 -0.54
CA ASP A 176 -3.44 18.14 0.27
C ASP A 176 -3.14 17.81 1.75
N PRO A 177 -2.29 18.60 2.44
CA PRO A 177 -1.77 18.24 3.77
C PRO A 177 -2.86 18.10 4.84
N TYR A 178 -4.08 18.59 4.58
CA TYR A 178 -5.22 18.30 5.42
C TYR A 178 -6.53 18.18 4.64
N ASN A 179 -6.99 16.96 4.47
CA ASN A 179 -8.31 16.65 3.92
C ASN A 179 -9.17 15.93 4.96
N LEU A 180 -10.16 16.64 5.52
CA LEU A 180 -10.99 16.09 6.60
C LEU A 180 -11.87 14.92 6.11
N ALA A 181 -12.31 14.95 4.85
CA ALA A 181 -13.07 13.87 4.28
C ALA A 181 -12.21 12.61 4.17
N VAL A 182 -11.01 12.71 3.59
CA VAL A 182 -10.05 11.60 3.53
C VAL A 182 -9.70 11.12 4.94
N ALA A 183 -9.39 12.02 5.88
CA ALA A 183 -9.02 11.69 7.26
C ALA A 183 -10.06 10.81 7.98
N ARG A 184 -11.35 11.03 7.73
CA ARG A 184 -12.43 10.20 8.29
C ARG A 184 -12.52 8.82 7.65
N HIS A 185 -12.10 8.70 6.40
CA HIS A 185 -12.19 7.50 5.58
C HIS A 185 -10.81 6.87 5.31
N LEU A 186 -9.77 7.23 6.07
CA LEU A 186 -8.39 6.77 5.83
C LEU A 186 -8.26 5.25 5.63
N PRO A 187 -8.84 4.38 6.48
CA PRO A 187 -8.76 2.93 6.26
C PRO A 187 -9.31 2.49 4.91
N HIS A 188 -10.36 3.17 4.43
CA HIS A 188 -10.91 2.94 3.10
C HIS A 188 -9.97 3.48 2.03
N SER A 189 -9.61 4.76 2.10
CA SER A 189 -8.79 5.44 1.09
C SER A 189 -7.43 4.80 0.89
N GLN A 190 -6.81 4.27 1.96
CA GLN A 190 -5.49 3.64 1.90
C GLN A 190 -5.52 2.23 1.27
N ASN A 191 -6.65 1.53 1.37
CA ASN A 191 -6.77 0.16 0.88
C ASN A 191 -7.83 0.04 -0.24
N SER A 192 -8.18 1.17 -0.86
CA SER A 192 -9.09 1.24 -1.99
C SER A 192 -8.43 2.10 -3.06
N GLY A 193 -8.26 1.57 -4.26
CA GLY A 193 -7.56 2.31 -5.31
C GLY A 193 -6.94 1.46 -6.39
N THR A 194 -6.84 0.14 -6.17
CA THR A 194 -6.32 -0.76 -7.20
C THR A 194 -7.42 -1.16 -8.19
N PHE A 195 -7.16 -0.92 -9.47
CA PHE A 195 -8.05 -1.22 -10.58
C PHE A 195 -7.37 -2.13 -11.61
N ALA A 196 -8.15 -2.98 -12.27
CA ALA A 196 -7.68 -3.72 -13.44
C ALA A 196 -7.44 -2.76 -14.61
N LEU A 197 -6.22 -2.68 -15.12
CA LEU A 197 -5.84 -1.77 -16.22
C LEU A 197 -6.28 -2.29 -17.61
N ARG A 198 -6.54 -3.59 -17.67
CA ARG A 198 -7.04 -4.34 -18.83
C ARG A 198 -7.93 -5.48 -18.35
N ASP A 199 -8.53 -6.20 -19.28
CA ASP A 199 -9.17 -7.46 -18.94
C ASP A 199 -8.11 -8.45 -18.42
N ILE A 200 -8.39 -9.10 -17.30
CA ILE A 200 -7.53 -10.11 -16.66
C ILE A 200 -8.28 -11.44 -16.77
N LYS A 201 -7.65 -12.48 -17.34
CA LYS A 201 -8.28 -13.80 -17.48
C LYS A 201 -8.15 -14.63 -16.21
N ALA A 202 -9.12 -15.54 -16.03
CA ALA A 202 -9.00 -16.57 -15.02
C ALA A 202 -7.66 -17.32 -15.18
N GLY A 203 -6.93 -17.47 -14.09
CA GLY A 203 -5.61 -18.08 -14.02
C GLY A 203 -4.44 -17.11 -14.24
N GLU A 204 -4.67 -15.83 -14.57
CA GLU A 204 -3.61 -14.83 -14.60
C GLU A 204 -3.23 -14.35 -13.19
N GLU A 205 -1.95 -14.07 -12.98
CA GLU A 205 -1.44 -13.43 -11.76
C GLU A 205 -1.82 -11.93 -11.76
N ILE A 206 -2.24 -11.43 -10.62
CA ILE A 206 -2.42 -10.00 -10.37
C ILE A 206 -1.05 -9.42 -10.04
N LEU A 207 -0.68 -8.38 -10.79
CA LEU A 207 0.61 -7.72 -10.69
C LEU A 207 0.41 -6.22 -10.57
N ASN A 208 1.05 -5.62 -9.58
CA ASN A 208 1.00 -4.18 -9.28
C ASN A 208 2.27 -3.45 -9.70
N ASN A 209 2.18 -2.12 -9.83
CA ASN A 209 3.34 -1.26 -9.94
C ASN A 209 3.77 -0.82 -8.53
N TYR A 210 4.87 -1.37 -8.01
CA TYR A 210 5.31 -1.05 -6.64
C TYR A 210 5.83 0.37 -6.50
N LEU A 211 6.16 1.05 -7.61
CA LEU A 211 6.49 2.48 -7.58
C LEU A 211 5.33 3.34 -7.07
N ASP A 212 4.08 2.88 -7.20
CA ASP A 212 2.92 3.60 -6.66
C ASP A 212 2.92 3.62 -5.12
N PHE A 213 3.75 2.80 -4.47
CA PHE A 213 3.93 2.71 -3.02
C PHE A 213 5.20 3.40 -2.52
N THR A 214 6.07 3.88 -3.41
CA THR A 214 7.28 4.63 -3.04
C THR A 214 6.92 6.12 -2.95
N THR A 215 6.37 6.52 -1.81
CA THR A 215 5.84 7.89 -1.60
C THR A 215 6.83 8.87 -0.97
N ASP A 216 8.04 8.42 -0.65
CA ASP A 216 9.08 9.22 0.03
C ASP A 216 10.21 9.58 -0.94
N GLU A 217 10.54 10.88 -0.99
CA GLU A 217 11.67 11.41 -1.77
C GLU A 217 13.01 10.84 -1.30
N GLU A 218 13.17 10.65 0.02
CA GLU A 218 14.42 10.17 0.59
C GLU A 218 14.72 8.72 0.17
N ASN A 219 13.67 7.90 0.06
CA ASN A 219 13.78 6.48 -0.28
C ASN A 219 13.68 6.21 -1.79
N TRP A 220 13.14 7.16 -2.57
CA TRP A 220 12.86 7.02 -4.00
C TRP A 220 13.98 6.34 -4.79
N LYS A 221 15.19 6.86 -4.64
CA LYS A 221 16.35 6.42 -5.42
C LYS A 221 16.70 4.97 -5.13
N ASP A 222 16.66 4.58 -3.86
CA ASP A 222 17.05 3.25 -3.42
C ASP A 222 15.95 2.24 -3.76
N ASP A 223 14.68 2.62 -3.61
CA ASP A 223 13.53 1.79 -3.98
C ASP A 223 13.48 1.51 -5.49
N VAL A 224 13.64 2.55 -6.33
CA VAL A 224 13.70 2.39 -7.79
C VAL A 224 14.85 1.45 -8.19
N ARG A 225 16.02 1.59 -7.55
CA ARG A 225 17.18 0.73 -7.82
C ARG A 225 16.96 -0.70 -7.36
N ASP A 226 16.33 -0.88 -6.20
CA ASP A 226 16.02 -2.18 -5.65
C ASP A 226 15.03 -2.94 -6.55
N LEU A 227 13.91 -2.30 -6.92
CA LEU A 227 12.93 -2.85 -7.86
C LEU A 227 13.56 -3.21 -9.20
N ARG A 228 14.41 -2.34 -9.77
CA ARG A 228 15.18 -2.65 -10.98
C ARG A 228 16.02 -3.90 -10.83
N ASN A 229 16.72 -4.04 -9.70
CA ASN A 229 17.58 -5.20 -9.47
C ASN A 229 16.76 -6.49 -9.32
N GLN A 230 15.64 -6.45 -8.61
CA GLN A 230 14.70 -7.57 -8.52
C GLN A 230 14.20 -7.96 -9.92
N CYS A 231 13.78 -6.99 -10.74
CA CYS A 231 13.28 -7.23 -12.10
C CYS A 231 14.34 -7.71 -13.09
N LEU A 232 15.62 -7.40 -12.85
CA LEU A 232 16.74 -7.93 -13.61
C LEU A 232 17.23 -9.30 -13.10
N GLY A 233 16.58 -9.89 -12.09
CA GLY A 233 16.98 -11.15 -11.46
C GLY A 233 18.30 -11.05 -10.68
N LYS A 234 18.73 -9.84 -10.33
CA LYS A 234 19.95 -9.58 -9.56
C LYS A 234 19.69 -9.43 -8.07
N GLY A 235 18.44 -9.13 -7.70
CA GLY A 235 17.97 -9.01 -6.33
C GLY A 235 16.93 -10.08 -5.99
N VAL A 236 16.68 -10.26 -4.69
CA VAL A 236 15.61 -11.08 -4.14
C VAL A 236 14.71 -10.14 -3.35
N GLY A 237 13.39 -10.29 -3.47
CA GLY A 237 12.45 -9.51 -2.65
C GLY A 237 12.66 -9.77 -1.16
N SER A 238 12.47 -8.73 -0.33
CA SER A 238 12.75 -8.75 1.12
C SER A 238 12.10 -9.94 1.83
N ILE A 239 10.80 -10.17 1.58
CA ILE A 239 10.06 -11.30 2.16
C ILE A 239 10.63 -12.64 1.72
N THR A 240 10.91 -12.82 0.43
CA THR A 240 11.47 -14.07 -0.08
C THR A 240 12.83 -14.37 0.54
N ASP A 241 13.65 -13.34 0.80
CA ASP A 241 14.96 -13.52 1.45
C ASP A 241 14.81 -13.97 2.91
N VAL A 242 13.93 -13.33 3.68
CA VAL A 242 13.61 -13.73 5.07
C VAL A 242 13.05 -15.15 5.12
N GLU A 243 12.11 -15.51 4.24
CA GLU A 243 11.54 -16.86 4.18
C GLU A 243 12.58 -17.94 3.84
N ARG A 244 13.67 -17.57 3.16
CA ARG A 244 14.80 -18.47 2.85
C ARG A 244 15.82 -18.60 3.98
N GLY A 245 15.54 -17.99 5.13
CA GLY A 245 16.45 -17.97 6.28
C GLY A 245 17.58 -16.95 6.12
N GLY A 246 17.42 -15.97 5.22
CA GLY A 246 18.20 -14.75 5.25
C GLY A 246 18.05 -14.08 6.61
N LEU A 247 19.13 -13.46 7.09
CA LEU A 247 18.98 -12.57 8.24
C LEU A 247 18.15 -11.37 7.78
N PRO A 248 17.23 -10.87 8.62
CA PRO A 248 16.50 -9.66 8.32
C PRO A 248 17.50 -8.58 7.94
N SER A 249 17.46 -8.12 6.69
CA SER A 249 18.17 -6.91 6.36
C SER A 249 17.38 -5.78 7.00
N MET A 250 17.62 -5.52 8.28
CA MET A 250 17.55 -4.15 8.75
C MET A 250 18.58 -3.39 7.91
N LYS A 251 18.17 -2.96 6.71
CA LYS A 251 18.71 -1.73 6.15
C LYS A 251 18.35 -0.72 7.22
N VAL A 252 19.30 -0.49 8.12
CA VAL A 252 19.21 0.57 9.11
C VAL A 252 19.13 1.84 8.27
N TRP A 253 17.90 2.27 7.96
CA TRP A 253 17.63 3.64 7.56
C TRP A 253 18.02 4.46 8.78
N ARG A 254 19.27 4.93 8.76
CA ARG A 254 19.95 5.54 9.91
C ARG A 254 19.40 6.91 10.27
N ASP A 255 18.43 7.43 9.55
CA ASP A 255 18.01 8.82 9.69
C ASP A 255 16.49 8.93 9.61
N GLY A 256 15.78 8.28 10.55
CA GLY A 256 14.47 8.75 10.97
C GLY A 256 14.65 10.07 11.74
N LYS A 257 14.63 11.20 11.03
CA LYS A 257 14.51 12.54 11.60
C LYS A 257 13.28 13.25 11.06
#